data_AF-A0A3D2VT82-F1
#
_entry.id   AF-A0A3D2VT82-F1
#
_cell.length_a   1.000
_cell.length_b   1.000
_cell.length_c   1.000
_cell.angle_alpha   90.00
_cell.angle_beta   90.00
_cell.angle_gamma   90.00
#
_symmetry.space_group_name_H-M   'P 1'
#
loop_
_entity.id
_entity.type
_entity.pdbx_description
1 polymer ?
#
loop_
_entity_poly.entity_id
_entity_poly.type
_entity_poly.pdbx_seq_one_letter_code
_entity_poly.pdbx_strand_id
1 'polypeptide(L)'
;MPITVNGVEITAAAIRAEMQHHPAPSREIAEYAAKLALVAKELLLQEANRLGIAGGDGEERIAKLIERELGNSEDKPGQPRAVSQYLAKLLGRATIDGIDLLDADASLAR
;
A
#
# COMPACT_ATOMS: atom_id res chain seq x y z
N MET A 1 -14.83 -9.91 4.04
CA MET A 1 -14.01 -10.02 5.27
C MET A 1 -13.31 -8.69 5.48
N PRO A 2 -13.16 -8.21 6.73
CA PRO A 2 -12.33 -7.05 7.02
C PRO A 2 -10.87 -7.38 6.71
N ILE A 3 -10.10 -6.38 6.29
CA ILE A 3 -8.67 -6.51 6.02
C ILE A 3 -7.94 -5.91 7.21
N THR A 4 -6.91 -6.58 7.73
CA THR A 4 -6.10 -6.06 8.82
C THR A 4 -4.64 -5.99 8.42
N VAL A 5 -3.96 -4.90 8.78
CA VAL A 5 -2.53 -4.67 8.52
C VAL A 5 -1.86 -4.37 9.85
N ASN A 6 -1.05 -5.31 10.35
CA ASN A 6 -0.43 -5.25 11.67
C ASN A 6 -1.45 -4.94 12.79
N GLY A 7 -2.66 -5.48 12.67
CA GLY A 7 -3.77 -5.25 13.61
C GLY A 7 -4.60 -3.98 13.36
N VAL A 8 -4.25 -3.14 12.38
CA VAL A 8 -5.07 -1.99 11.97
C VAL A 8 -6.10 -2.42 10.93
N GLU A 9 -7.37 -2.18 11.20
CA GLU A 9 -8.47 -2.56 10.31
C GLU A 9 -8.64 -1.57 9.15
N ILE A 10 -8.63 -2.10 7.92
CA ILE A 10 -9.07 -1.41 6.71
C ILE A 10 -10.54 -1.74 6.47
N THR A 11 -11.40 -0.75 6.73
CA THR A 11 -12.85 -0.91 6.64
C THR A 11 -13.33 -1.05 5.20
N ALA A 12 -14.46 -1.74 5.01
CA ALA A 12 -15.11 -1.82 3.71
C ALA A 12 -15.51 -0.45 3.13
N ALA A 13 -15.73 0.55 3.99
CA ALA A 13 -16.01 1.92 3.55
C ALA A 13 -14.76 2.57 2.93
N ALA A 14 -13.58 2.38 3.54
CA ALA A 14 -12.31 2.83 2.99
C ALA A 14 -12.04 2.19 1.62
N ILE A 15 -12.27 0.88 1.49
CA ILE A 15 -12.11 0.16 0.21
C ILE A 15 -13.02 0.76 -0.86
N ARG A 16 -14.31 0.99 -0.56
CA ARG A 16 -15.24 1.58 -1.54
C ARG A 16 -14.89 3.02 -1.92
N ALA A 17 -14.33 3.81 -0.99
CA ALA A 17 -13.83 5.14 -1.29
C ALA A 17 -12.62 5.04 -2.23
N GLU A 18 -11.66 4.17 -1.89
CA GLU A 18 -10.46 3.95 -2.68
C GLU A 18 -10.76 3.41 -4.08
N MET A 19 -11.73 2.50 -4.24
CA MET A 19 -12.17 1.98 -5.55
C MET A 19 -12.53 3.06 -6.56
N GLN A 20 -13.00 4.23 -6.11
CA GLN A 20 -13.33 5.35 -7.01
C GLN A 20 -12.08 5.97 -7.65
N HIS A 21 -10.91 5.77 -7.02
CA HIS A 21 -9.61 6.20 -7.53
C HIS A 21 -8.94 5.15 -8.45
N HIS A 22 -9.48 3.92 -8.51
CA HIS A 22 -8.94 2.82 -9.31
C HIS A 22 -9.95 2.35 -10.38
N PRO A 23 -10.18 3.13 -11.45
CA PRO A 23 -11.01 2.69 -12.56
C PRO A 23 -10.38 1.45 -13.22
N ALA A 24 -11.13 0.35 -13.27
CA ALA A 24 -10.67 -0.92 -13.79
C ALA A 24 -11.72 -1.60 -14.68
N PRO A 25 -11.33 -2.60 -15.51
CA PRO A 25 -12.23 -3.28 -16.43
C PRO A 25 -13.38 -4.04 -15.74
N SER A 26 -13.23 -4.40 -14.47
CA SER A 26 -14.29 -5.00 -13.65
C SER A 26 -14.26 -4.48 -12.23
N ARG A 27 -15.39 -4.66 -11.53
CA ARG A 27 -15.51 -4.31 -10.12
C ARG A 27 -14.55 -5.12 -9.25
N GLU A 28 -14.35 -6.41 -9.53
CA GLU A 28 -13.42 -7.24 -8.77
C GLU A 28 -11.98 -6.72 -8.90
N ILE A 29 -11.56 -6.32 -10.10
CA ILE A 29 -10.22 -5.78 -10.33
C ILE A 29 -10.05 -4.44 -9.62
N ALA A 30 -11.05 -3.55 -9.69
CA ALA A 30 -11.02 -2.27 -8.98
C ALA A 30 -10.95 -2.47 -7.46
N GLU A 31 -11.72 -3.43 -6.93
CA GLU A 31 -11.71 -3.77 -5.51
C GLU A 31 -10.36 -4.33 -5.07
N TYR A 32 -9.77 -5.23 -5.85
CA TYR A 32 -8.44 -5.78 -5.57
C TYR A 32 -7.36 -4.70 -5.60
N ALA A 33 -7.37 -3.83 -6.61
CA ALA A 33 -6.44 -2.69 -6.70
C ALA A 33 -6.57 -1.74 -5.51
N ALA A 34 -7.80 -1.39 -5.13
CA ALA A 34 -8.08 -0.55 -3.96
C ALA A 34 -7.58 -1.18 -2.66
N LYS A 35 -7.80 -2.48 -2.48
CA LYS A 35 -7.29 -3.24 -1.33
C LYS A 35 -5.77 -3.20 -1.24
N LEU A 36 -5.08 -3.49 -2.34
CA LEU A 36 -3.62 -3.40 -2.40
C LEU A 36 -3.10 -2.00 -2.11
N ALA A 37 -3.74 -0.97 -2.68
CA ALA A 37 -3.38 0.42 -2.44
C ALA A 37 -3.52 0.80 -0.97
N LEU A 38 -4.62 0.42 -0.32
CA LEU A 38 -4.86 0.70 1.10
C LEU A 38 -3.87 -0.03 2.01
N VAL A 39 -3.53 -1.29 1.70
CA VAL A 39 -2.50 -2.02 2.47
C VAL A 39 -1.14 -1.33 2.33
N ALA A 40 -0.74 -1.00 1.11
CA ALA A 40 0.53 -0.32 0.88
C ALA A 40 0.58 1.03 1.61
N LYS A 41 -0.50 1.81 1.53
CA LYS A 41 -0.66 3.10 2.22
C LYS A 41 -0.55 2.94 3.73
N GLU A 42 -1.27 1.98 4.30
CA GLU A 42 -1.23 1.71 5.75
C GLU A 42 0.17 1.31 6.21
N LEU A 43 0.86 0.43 5.47
CA LEU A 43 2.24 0.04 5.77
C LEU A 43 3.20 1.23 5.75
N LEU A 44 3.09 2.10 4.75
CA LEU A 44 3.91 3.31 4.64
C LEU A 44 3.61 4.29 5.78
N LEU A 45 2.35 4.45 6.19
CA LEU A 45 1.97 5.28 7.32
C LEU A 45 2.53 4.76 8.64
N GLN A 46 2.41 3.45 8.88
CA GLN A 46 2.98 2.82 10.07
C GLN A 46 4.49 3.00 10.11
N GLU A 47 5.17 2.87 8.97
CA GLU A 47 6.60 3.08 8.89
C GLU A 47 7.00 4.55 9.09
N ALA A 48 6.24 5.49 8.53
CA ALA A 48 6.44 6.91 8.76
C ALA A 48 6.29 7.27 10.24
N ASN A 49 5.28 6.70 10.91
CA ASN A 49 5.07 6.86 12.35
C ASN A 49 6.23 6.23 13.15
N ARG A 50 6.68 5.03 12.78
CA ARG A 50 7.82 4.35 13.41
C ARG A 50 9.11 5.17 13.32
N LEU A 51 9.30 5.88 12.21
CA LEU A 51 10.46 6.74 11.96
C LEU A 51 10.28 8.18 12.47
N GLY A 52 9.15 8.49 13.11
CA GLY A 52 8.85 9.80 13.69
C GLY A 52 8.66 10.92 12.65
N ILE A 53 8.18 10.58 11.46
CA ILE A 53 8.00 11.55 10.37
C ILE A 53 6.77 12.40 10.63
N ALA A 54 6.97 13.71 10.80
CA ALA A 54 5.90 14.68 11.00
C ALA A 54 5.30 15.16 9.66
N GLY A 55 3.98 15.32 9.64
CA GLY A 55 3.22 15.88 8.52
C GLY A 55 1.79 16.22 8.95
N GLY A 56 1.17 17.15 8.24
CA GLY A 56 -0.19 17.64 8.49
C GLY A 56 -1.25 16.56 8.26
N ASP A 57 -1.00 15.65 7.32
CA ASP A 57 -1.85 14.49 7.06
C ASP A 57 -1.02 13.22 6.77
N GLY A 58 -1.72 12.13 6.45
CA GLY A 58 -1.08 10.86 6.13
C GLY A 58 -0.32 10.88 4.80
N GLU A 59 -0.85 11.52 3.77
CA GLU A 59 -0.21 11.58 2.45
C GLU A 59 1.12 12.33 2.51
N GLU A 60 1.16 13.45 3.23
CA GLU A 60 2.38 14.23 3.44
C GLU A 60 3.44 13.41 4.19
N ARG A 61 3.05 12.60 5.18
CA ARG A 61 3.97 11.72 5.91
C ARG A 61 4.52 10.62 5.02
N ILE A 62 3.69 10.02 4.17
CA ILE A 62 4.13 9.02 3.18
C ILE A 62 5.09 9.64 2.18
N ALA A 63 4.78 10.80 1.63
CA ALA A 63 5.66 11.50 0.70
C ALA A 63 7.04 11.77 1.33
N LYS A 64 7.08 12.31 2.55
CA LYS A 64 8.32 12.55 3.31
C LYS A 64 9.08 11.26 3.64
N LEU A 65 8.38 10.15 3.92
CA LEU A 65 9.01 8.85 4.10
C LEU A 65 9.74 8.40 2.84
N ILE A 66 9.05 8.46 1.71
CA ILE A 66 9.58 8.08 0.41
C ILE A 66 10.79 8.96 0.07
N GLU A 67 10.69 10.27 0.25
CA GLU A 67 11.80 11.20 0.05
C GLU A 67 12.99 10.90 0.98
N ARG A 68 12.75 10.59 2.27
CA ARG A 68 13.81 10.31 3.24
C ARG A 68 14.53 8.98 2.95
N GLU A 69 13.78 7.93 2.64
CA GLU A 69 14.32 6.58 2.47
C GLU A 69 14.85 6.34 1.04
N LEU A 70 14.26 6.99 0.02
CA LEU A 70 14.65 6.83 -1.38
C LEU A 70 15.44 8.01 -1.95
N GLY A 71 15.36 9.21 -1.34
CA GLY A 71 16.12 10.39 -1.77
C GLY A 71 17.59 10.38 -1.34
N ASN A 72 18.00 9.43 -0.50
CA ASN A 72 19.39 9.26 -0.05
C ASN A 72 20.16 8.17 -0.81
N SER A 73 19.55 7.51 -1.80
CA SER A 73 20.31 6.70 -2.74
C SER A 73 20.96 7.63 -3.75
N GLU A 74 22.29 7.72 -3.74
CA GLU A 74 23.12 8.43 -4.75
C GLU A 74 22.94 7.89 -6.18
N ASP A 75 21.96 7.02 -6.43
CA ASP A 75 21.53 6.52 -7.73
C ASP A 75 20.18 7.12 -8.13
N LYS A 76 20.25 8.34 -8.71
CA LYS A 76 19.27 9.05 -9.56
C LYS A 76 17.79 9.11 -9.09
N PRO A 77 17.20 10.32 -8.97
CA PRO A 77 15.80 10.49 -8.61
C PRO A 77 14.86 9.93 -9.69
N GLY A 78 13.87 9.13 -9.27
CA GLY A 78 12.70 8.79 -10.10
C GLY A 78 12.50 7.34 -10.54
N GLN A 79 13.13 6.33 -9.91
CA GLN A 79 12.85 4.93 -10.29
C GLN A 79 11.67 4.33 -9.50
N PRO A 80 10.58 3.90 -10.17
CA PRO A 80 9.48 3.15 -9.55
C PRO A 80 9.94 1.90 -8.79
N ARG A 81 11.08 1.33 -9.20
CA ARG A 81 11.67 0.12 -8.60
C ARG A 81 12.06 0.29 -7.14
N ALA A 82 12.50 1.48 -6.73
CA ALA A 82 12.96 1.72 -5.36
C ALA A 82 11.79 1.67 -4.36
N VAL A 83 10.65 2.25 -4.72
CA VAL A 83 9.41 2.17 -3.94
C VAL A 83 8.92 0.72 -3.84
N SER A 84 8.89 0.00 -4.96
CA SER A 84 8.44 -1.41 -4.97
C SER A 84 9.31 -2.31 -4.09
N GLN A 85 10.63 -2.13 -4.10
CA GLN A 85 11.54 -2.88 -3.23
C GLN A 85 11.32 -2.56 -1.75
N TYR A 86 11.11 -1.28 -1.43
CA TYR A 86 10.82 -0.85 -0.06
C TYR A 86 9.49 -1.44 0.43
N LEU A 87 8.44 -1.38 -0.38
CA LEU A 87 7.16 -2.02 -0.06
C LEU A 87 7.31 -3.54 0.10
N ALA A 88 8.07 -4.22 -0.75
CA ALA A 88 8.33 -5.66 -0.61
C ALA A 88 9.00 -5.98 0.75
N LYS A 89 9.93 -5.14 1.20
CA LYS A 89 10.54 -5.27 2.53
C LYS A 89 9.53 -5.04 3.66
N LEU A 90 8.63 -4.07 3.52
CA LEU A 90 7.56 -3.84 4.50
C LEU A 90 6.59 -5.01 4.56
N LEU A 91 6.17 -5.53 3.40
CA LEU A 91 5.29 -6.69 3.28
C LEU A 91 5.90 -7.94 3.91
N GLY A 92 7.20 -8.20 3.68
CA GLY A 92 7.90 -9.37 4.23
C GLY A 92 7.98 -9.41 5.77
N ARG A 93 7.70 -8.30 6.46
CA ARG A 93 7.66 -8.22 7.93
C ARG A 93 6.29 -7.86 8.50
N ALA A 94 5.29 -7.65 7.64
CA ALA A 94 3.95 -7.27 8.05
C ALA A 94 3.06 -8.50 8.20
N THR A 95 2.10 -8.43 9.13
CA THR A 95 0.99 -9.37 9.22
C THR A 95 -0.21 -8.76 8.51
N ILE A 96 -0.69 -9.42 7.45
CA ILE A 96 -1.83 -8.98 6.66
C ILE A 96 -2.85 -10.11 6.62
N ASP A 97 -4.08 -9.82 7.06
CA ASP A 97 -5.19 -10.75 6.96
C ASP A 97 -6.28 -10.19 6.04
N GLY A 98 -7.03 -11.07 5.39
CA GLY A 98 -8.22 -10.69 4.61
C GLY A 98 -7.97 -10.26 3.15
N ILE A 99 -6.72 -10.28 2.69
CA ILE A 99 -6.35 -10.22 1.27
C ILE A 99 -5.61 -11.51 0.91
N ASP A 100 -6.07 -12.16 -0.15
CA ASP A 100 -5.31 -13.23 -0.79
C ASP A 100 -4.35 -12.61 -1.80
N LEU A 101 -3.11 -12.31 -1.38
CA LEU A 101 -2.07 -11.75 -2.26
C LEU A 101 -1.52 -12.79 -3.26
N LEU A 102 -1.87 -14.07 -3.10
CA LEU A 102 -1.35 -15.18 -3.91
C LEU A 102 -2.29 -15.66 -5.04
N ASP A 103 -3.55 -15.22 -5.07
CA ASP A 103 -4.56 -15.74 -6.01
C ASP A 103 -4.79 -14.88 -7.27
N ALA A 104 -4.02 -13.81 -7.47
CA ALA A 104 -4.15 -12.96 -8.66
C ALA A 104 -3.87 -13.70 -9.98
N ASP A 105 -3.16 -14.83 -9.96
CA ASP A 105 -2.89 -15.66 -11.14
C ASP A 105 -4.03 -16.64 -11.48
N ALA A 106 -4.95 -16.93 -10.55
CA ALA A 106 -5.97 -17.95 -10.74
C ALA A 106 -7.24 -17.48 -11.49
N SER A 107 -7.42 -16.16 -11.69
CA SER A 107 -8.67 -15.61 -12.24
C SER A 107 -8.61 -15.16 -13.71
N LEU A 108 -7.50 -15.37 -14.42
CA LEU A 108 -7.43 -15.16 -15.88
C LEU A 108 -7.62 -16.45 -16.70
N ALA A 109 -7.93 -17.57 -16.05
CA ALA A 109 -8.15 -18.86 -16.70
C ALA A 109 -9.55 -19.41 -16.43
N ARG A 110 -10.61 -18.71 -16.88
CA ARG A 110 -11.91 -19.33 -17.22
C ARG A 110 -12.61 -18.57 -18.34
#